data_AF-A0A157ZMY5-F1
#
_entry.id   AF-A0A157ZMY5-F1
#
_cell.length_a   1.000
_cell.length_b   1.000
_cell.length_c   1.000
_cell.angle_alpha   90.00
_cell.angle_beta   90.00
_cell.angle_gamma   90.00
#
_symmetry.space_group_name_H-M   'P 1'
#
loop_
_entity.id
_entity.type
_entity.pdbx_description
1 polymer ?
#
loop_
_entity_poly.entity_id
_entity_poly.type
_entity_poly.pdbx_seq_one_letter_code
_entity_poly.pdbx_strand_id
1 'polypeptide(L)'
;MNDRIRGFDGLRALAVLLVFLHHKAMAEGSGLGHLGVWIFFALSGFLITDILTSQRRYIDAGTSSFAAELKRFLYRRTLRIFPIYYLLLATLALMIAIGFAGHDVLAGVPFHFAYLSNFWIADVLHHWPGRYSHLWSLSIEEQFYLVFAPLLLAVRAKWHVPICCALCMMGIAALIGMKAVHAPAIVIYTHPLTNFWLLALGGIGGALLRRGAAFRRCVKPLPVALALVICVAMLCSVEPAWEAIASPLRFTALYVLYGASIMALVCSIASGESAALIRVLEWAPLAALGRISYGFYLYHGFIPNFTKSNRIIAMFGASGIPWWAHALSAIASFVLTLTLAKLSWRFIEEPILRLKNRRFTRKTESSEASPSALSR
;
A
#
# COMPACT_ATOMS: atom_id res chain seq x y z
N MET A 1 8.94 -20.21 -7.35
CA MET A 1 8.13 -20.29 -6.13
C MET A 1 7.07 -19.22 -6.16
N ASN A 2 5.82 -19.67 -6.23
CA ASN A 2 4.61 -18.87 -6.22
C ASN A 2 4.09 -18.87 -4.78
N ASP A 3 4.91 -18.42 -3.83
CA ASP A 3 4.56 -18.44 -2.40
C ASP A 3 3.61 -17.28 -2.11
N ARG A 4 2.37 -17.44 -2.58
CA ARG A 4 1.26 -16.52 -2.31
C ARG A 4 0.84 -16.74 -0.87
N ILE A 5 1.01 -15.71 -0.04
CA ILE A 5 0.51 -15.72 1.33
C ILE A 5 -1.02 -15.68 1.27
N ARG A 6 -1.67 -16.69 1.86
CA ARG A 6 -3.12 -16.83 1.91
C ARG A 6 -3.75 -15.62 2.60
N GLY A 7 -4.91 -15.19 2.10
CA GLY A 7 -5.65 -14.02 2.62
C GLY A 7 -5.09 -12.63 2.24
N PHE A 8 -3.85 -12.50 1.75
CA PHE A 8 -3.26 -11.19 1.42
C PHE A 8 -4.00 -10.48 0.28
N ASP A 9 -4.40 -11.20 -0.76
CA ASP A 9 -5.17 -10.58 -1.84
C ASP A 9 -6.54 -10.11 -1.35
N GLY A 10 -7.20 -10.88 -0.48
CA GLY A 10 -8.44 -10.43 0.16
C GLY A 10 -8.25 -9.17 0.98
N LEU A 11 -7.17 -9.10 1.76
CA LEU A 11 -6.86 -7.93 2.56
C LEU A 11 -6.53 -6.70 1.69
N ARG A 12 -5.81 -6.87 0.58
CA ARG A 12 -5.58 -5.82 -0.42
C ARG A 12 -6.88 -5.34 -1.06
N ALA A 13 -7.83 -6.25 -1.30
CA ALA A 13 -9.14 -5.91 -1.83
C ALA A 13 -9.94 -5.07 -0.84
N LEU A 14 -9.96 -5.44 0.45
CA LEU A 14 -10.58 -4.64 1.49
C LEU A 14 -9.92 -3.26 1.60
N ALA A 15 -8.58 -3.20 1.61
CA ALA A 15 -7.84 -1.95 1.66
C ALA A 15 -8.21 -1.00 0.53
N VAL A 16 -8.26 -1.48 -0.73
CA VAL A 16 -8.63 -0.62 -1.86
C VAL A 16 -10.12 -0.21 -1.82
N LEU A 17 -11.01 -1.07 -1.32
CA LEU A 17 -12.41 -0.72 -1.14
C LEU A 17 -12.60 0.39 -0.10
N LEU A 18 -11.87 0.35 1.01
CA LEU A 18 -11.90 1.40 2.04
C LEU A 18 -11.45 2.75 1.46
N VAL A 19 -10.37 2.75 0.68
CA VAL A 19 -9.90 3.94 -0.05
C VAL A 19 -10.95 4.42 -1.03
N PHE A 20 -11.55 3.52 -1.81
CA PHE A 20 -12.58 3.88 -2.78
C PHE A 20 -13.79 4.53 -2.11
N LEU A 21 -14.30 3.91 -1.04
CA LEU A 21 -15.45 4.41 -0.29
C LEU A 21 -15.19 5.79 0.29
N HIS A 22 -13.99 6.02 0.84
CA HIS A 22 -13.57 7.33 1.33
C HIS A 22 -13.66 8.43 0.26
N HIS A 23 -13.22 8.14 -0.97
CA HIS A 23 -13.15 9.14 -2.04
C HIS A 23 -14.47 9.30 -2.84
N LYS A 24 -15.32 8.26 -2.89
CA LYS A 24 -16.47 8.22 -3.81
C LYS A 24 -17.83 8.14 -3.14
N ALA A 25 -17.93 7.53 -1.95
CA ALA A 25 -19.22 7.18 -1.35
C ALA A 25 -19.48 7.86 -0.01
N MET A 26 -18.43 8.15 0.77
CA MET A 26 -18.57 8.73 2.11
C MET A 26 -18.19 10.22 2.11
N ALA A 27 -18.65 10.93 3.15
CA ALA A 27 -18.22 12.29 3.40
C ALA A 27 -16.71 12.33 3.69
N GLU A 28 -16.06 13.41 3.26
CA GLU A 28 -14.67 13.70 3.58
C GLU A 28 -14.50 13.68 5.11
N GLY A 29 -13.47 12.98 5.60
CA GLY A 29 -13.23 12.82 7.04
C GLY A 29 -13.68 11.49 7.66
N SER A 30 -13.93 10.42 6.90
CA SER A 30 -14.29 9.11 7.48
C SER A 30 -13.12 8.28 8.05
N GLY A 31 -11.86 8.69 7.87
CA GLY A 31 -10.65 7.91 8.22
C GLY A 31 -10.40 6.67 7.34
N LEU A 32 -11.42 6.15 6.63
CA LEU A 32 -11.32 4.91 5.85
C LEU A 32 -10.22 4.91 4.79
N GLY A 33 -9.95 6.07 4.18
CA GLY A 33 -8.87 6.22 3.20
C GLY A 33 -7.50 6.00 3.82
N HIS A 34 -7.28 6.55 5.02
CA HIS A 34 -6.05 6.36 5.77
C HIS A 34 -5.87 4.90 6.18
N LEU A 35 -6.93 4.28 6.72
CA LEU A 35 -6.92 2.86 7.08
C LEU A 35 -6.49 1.97 5.90
N GLY A 36 -7.11 2.16 4.74
CA GLY A 36 -6.81 1.37 3.55
C GLY A 36 -5.36 1.54 3.09
N VAL A 37 -4.84 2.78 3.07
CA VAL A 37 -3.42 3.06 2.74
C VAL A 37 -2.48 2.42 3.76
N TRP A 38 -2.81 2.47 5.05
CA TRP A 38 -2.01 1.89 6.11
C TRP A 38 -1.96 0.36 6.09
N ILE A 39 -3.07 -0.29 5.71
CA ILE A 39 -3.06 -1.72 5.42
C ILE A 39 -2.13 -2.03 4.25
N PHE A 40 -2.13 -1.21 3.18
CA PHE A 40 -1.17 -1.37 2.08
C PHE A 40 0.27 -1.21 2.53
N PHE A 41 0.59 -0.20 3.34
CA PHE A 41 1.92 0.03 3.88
C PHE A 41 2.41 -1.12 4.77
N ALA A 42 1.57 -1.61 5.68
CA ALA A 42 1.89 -2.77 6.51
C ALA A 42 2.17 -4.02 5.65
N LEU A 43 1.33 -4.30 4.64
CA LEU A 43 1.51 -5.43 3.72
C LEU A 43 2.78 -5.28 2.87
N SER A 44 3.05 -4.09 2.36
CA SER A 44 4.22 -3.83 1.52
C SER A 44 5.52 -3.94 2.31
N GLY A 45 5.56 -3.35 3.51
CA GLY A 45 6.67 -3.46 4.45
C GLY A 45 6.98 -4.91 4.82
N PHE A 46 5.94 -5.70 5.11
CA PHE A 46 6.04 -7.13 5.37
C PHE A 46 6.69 -7.88 4.20
N LEU A 47 6.13 -7.73 3.00
CA LEU A 47 6.58 -8.48 1.83
C LEU A 47 7.99 -8.07 1.39
N ILE A 48 8.30 -6.79 1.43
CA ILE A 48 9.58 -6.26 0.94
C ILE A 48 10.71 -6.63 1.87
N THR A 49 10.50 -6.48 3.17
CA THR A 49 11.53 -6.88 4.14
C THR A 49 11.80 -8.37 4.03
N ASP A 50 10.77 -9.21 3.84
CA ASP A 50 10.98 -10.65 3.64
C ASP A 50 11.77 -10.95 2.35
N ILE A 51 11.40 -10.33 1.23
CA ILE A 51 12.12 -10.48 -0.05
C ILE A 51 13.58 -10.04 0.10
N LEU A 52 13.83 -8.85 0.64
CA LEU A 52 15.19 -8.31 0.79
C LEU A 52 16.01 -9.13 1.79
N THR A 53 15.40 -9.64 2.86
CA THR A 53 16.05 -10.56 3.81
C THR A 53 16.43 -11.87 3.13
N SER A 54 15.55 -12.43 2.30
CA SER A 54 15.86 -13.62 1.50
C SER A 54 16.98 -13.36 0.50
N GLN A 55 16.94 -12.23 -0.22
CA GLN A 55 17.99 -11.83 -1.15
C GLN A 55 19.34 -11.62 -0.45
N ARG A 56 19.34 -10.96 0.71
CA ARG A 56 20.54 -10.72 1.50
C ARG A 56 21.18 -12.02 1.99
N ARG A 57 20.40 -13.06 2.30
CA ARG A 57 20.95 -14.37 2.66
C ARG A 57 21.74 -15.02 1.53
N TYR A 58 21.37 -14.80 0.27
CA TYR A 58 22.17 -15.28 -0.86
C TYR A 58 23.51 -14.55 -0.97
N ILE A 59 23.53 -13.25 -0.65
CA ILE A 59 24.76 -12.45 -0.57
C ILE A 59 25.62 -12.93 0.60
N ASP A 60 25.03 -13.12 1.78
CA ASP A 60 25.73 -13.61 2.98
C ASP A 60 26.33 -15.01 2.76
N ALA A 61 25.70 -15.84 1.92
CA ALA A 61 26.19 -17.16 1.52
C ALA A 61 27.21 -17.13 0.36
N GLY A 62 27.57 -15.95 -0.16
CA GLY A 62 28.50 -15.81 -1.30
C GLY A 62 27.95 -16.26 -2.66
N THR A 63 26.65 -16.58 -2.76
CA THR A 63 26.02 -17.11 -3.98
C THR A 63 25.46 -16.03 -4.92
N SER A 64 25.51 -14.77 -4.51
CA SER A 64 25.04 -13.61 -5.27
C SER A 64 25.77 -12.34 -4.81
N SER A 65 25.68 -11.27 -5.58
CA SER A 65 26.27 -9.98 -5.26
C SER A 65 25.21 -8.92 -4.93
N PHE A 66 25.62 -7.89 -4.20
CA PHE A 66 24.77 -6.73 -3.89
C PHE A 66 24.11 -6.15 -5.14
N ALA A 67 24.90 -5.87 -6.18
CA ALA A 67 24.40 -5.28 -7.43
C ALA A 67 23.40 -6.19 -8.15
N ALA A 68 23.63 -7.51 -8.15
CA ALA A 68 22.74 -8.46 -8.80
C ALA A 68 21.37 -8.54 -8.11
N GLU A 69 21.35 -8.59 -6.77
CA GLU A 69 20.10 -8.65 -6.02
C GLU A 69 19.33 -7.33 -6.02
N LEU A 70 20.04 -6.19 -5.96
CA LEU A 70 19.41 -4.86 -6.07
C LEU A 70 18.77 -4.67 -7.45
N LYS A 71 19.50 -4.98 -8.53
CA LYS A 71 18.95 -4.93 -9.89
C LYS A 71 17.73 -5.83 -10.04
N ARG A 72 17.79 -7.04 -9.47
CA ARG A 72 16.69 -8.01 -9.49
C ARG A 72 15.48 -7.54 -8.69
N PHE A 73 15.68 -6.82 -7.59
CA PHE A 73 14.61 -6.19 -6.81
C PHE A 73 13.95 -5.07 -7.62
N LEU A 74 14.74 -4.07 -8.04
CA LEU A 74 14.25 -2.88 -8.75
C LEU A 74 13.55 -3.26 -10.05
N TYR A 75 14.16 -4.12 -10.89
CA TYR A 75 13.56 -4.57 -12.15
C TYR A 75 12.16 -5.16 -11.95
N ARG A 76 11.97 -5.98 -10.91
CA ARG A 76 10.67 -6.61 -10.65
C ARG A 76 9.62 -5.64 -10.14
N ARG A 77 10.04 -4.60 -9.43
CA ARG A 77 9.14 -3.55 -8.91
C ARG A 77 8.77 -2.58 -10.02
N THR A 78 9.75 -2.12 -10.78
CA THR A 78 9.56 -1.27 -11.98
C THR A 78 8.55 -1.90 -12.94
N LEU A 79 8.71 -3.16 -13.33
CA LEU A 79 7.77 -3.82 -14.26
C LEU A 79 6.34 -3.96 -13.73
N ARG A 80 6.15 -3.92 -12.41
CA ARG A 80 4.84 -4.03 -11.78
C ARG A 80 4.15 -2.67 -11.64
N ILE A 81 4.93 -1.63 -11.34
CA ILE A 81 4.41 -0.32 -10.92
C ILE A 81 4.43 0.66 -12.10
N PHE A 82 5.59 0.82 -12.74
CA PHE A 82 5.84 1.93 -13.66
C PHE A 82 4.95 1.91 -14.92
N PRO A 83 4.70 0.77 -15.60
CA PRO A 83 3.96 0.78 -16.87
C PRO A 83 2.59 1.46 -16.76
N ILE A 84 1.77 1.05 -15.79
CA ILE A 84 0.42 1.61 -15.67
C ILE A 84 0.44 2.98 -14.98
N TYR A 85 1.39 3.23 -14.07
CA TYR A 85 1.56 4.53 -13.42
C TYR A 85 1.87 5.62 -14.45
N TYR A 86 2.89 5.41 -15.29
CA TYR A 86 3.27 6.39 -16.30
C TYR A 86 2.28 6.44 -17.46
N LEU A 87 1.60 5.34 -17.80
CA LEU A 87 0.51 5.38 -18.77
C LEU A 87 -0.65 6.28 -18.29
N LEU A 88 -1.01 6.18 -17.01
CA LEU A 88 -2.02 7.05 -16.42
C LEU A 88 -1.57 8.52 -16.46
N LEU A 89 -0.32 8.82 -16.06
CA LEU A 89 0.21 10.19 -16.13
C LEU A 89 0.25 10.73 -17.56
N ALA A 90 0.62 9.90 -18.54
CA ALA A 90 0.60 10.27 -19.95
C ALA A 90 -0.83 10.54 -20.44
N THR A 91 -1.80 9.71 -20.02
CA THR A 91 -3.22 9.92 -20.32
C THR A 91 -3.72 11.23 -19.73
N LEU A 92 -3.32 11.54 -18.49
CA LEU A 92 -3.65 12.82 -17.84
C LEU A 92 -3.06 14.00 -18.60
N ALA A 93 -1.76 13.95 -18.93
CA ALA A 93 -1.09 15.00 -19.68
C ALA A 93 -1.76 15.23 -21.05
N LEU A 94 -2.15 14.15 -21.73
CA LEU A 94 -2.91 14.22 -22.97
C LEU A 94 -4.26 14.90 -22.76
N MET A 95 -5.05 14.47 -21.76
CA MET A 95 -6.36 15.08 -21.45
C MET A 95 -6.26 16.59 -21.15
N ILE A 96 -5.18 17.02 -20.50
CA ILE A 96 -4.91 18.45 -20.29
C ILE A 96 -4.58 19.14 -21.62
N ALA A 97 -3.70 18.55 -22.43
CA ALA A 97 -3.29 19.12 -23.71
C ALA A 97 -4.47 19.32 -24.69
N ILE A 98 -5.47 18.43 -24.64
CA ILE A 98 -6.69 18.53 -25.47
C ILE A 98 -7.82 19.34 -24.82
N GLY A 99 -7.59 19.99 -23.66
CA GLY A 99 -8.56 20.87 -23.01
C GLY A 99 -9.68 20.18 -22.23
N PHE A 100 -9.57 18.86 -21.97
CA PHE A 100 -10.55 18.10 -21.19
C PHE A 100 -10.27 18.08 -19.68
N ALA A 101 -9.12 18.60 -19.25
CA ALA A 101 -8.74 18.77 -17.85
C ALA A 101 -8.15 20.18 -17.62
N GLY A 102 -8.34 20.73 -16.42
CA GLY A 102 -7.87 22.07 -16.07
C GLY A 102 -6.33 22.18 -16.07
N HIS A 103 -5.83 23.38 -16.41
CA HIS A 103 -4.40 23.69 -16.42
C HIS A 103 -3.77 23.76 -15.01
N ASP A 104 -4.59 23.92 -13.97
CA ASP A 104 -4.21 23.85 -12.55
C ASP A 104 -3.51 22.53 -12.19
N VAL A 105 -3.80 21.47 -12.95
CA VAL A 105 -3.20 20.15 -12.79
C VAL A 105 -1.75 20.08 -13.29
N LEU A 106 -1.34 20.95 -14.22
CA LEU A 106 0.02 20.93 -14.80
C LEU A 106 1.11 21.16 -13.77
N ALA A 107 0.83 21.97 -12.74
CA ALA A 107 1.77 22.28 -11.67
C ALA A 107 2.21 21.04 -10.87
N GLY A 108 1.33 20.03 -10.75
CA GLY A 108 1.62 18.78 -10.03
C GLY A 108 2.32 17.71 -10.86
N VAL A 109 2.28 17.80 -12.19
CA VAL A 109 2.81 16.76 -13.10
C VAL A 109 4.29 16.44 -12.84
N PRO A 110 5.22 17.41 -12.68
CA PRO A 110 6.61 17.11 -12.38
C PRO A 110 6.78 16.32 -11.08
N PHE A 111 6.02 16.68 -10.04
CA PHE A 111 6.06 16.00 -8.75
C PHE A 111 5.49 14.58 -8.84
N HIS A 112 4.40 14.38 -9.57
CA HIS A 112 3.85 13.04 -9.82
C HIS A 112 4.85 12.17 -10.59
N PHE A 113 5.47 12.71 -11.65
CA PHE A 113 6.45 11.98 -12.45
C PHE A 113 7.67 11.52 -11.64
N ALA A 114 8.12 12.36 -10.71
CA ALA A 114 9.28 12.11 -9.85
C ALA A 114 8.96 11.33 -8.56
N TYR A 115 7.73 10.87 -8.35
CA TYR A 115 7.28 10.27 -7.07
C TYR A 115 7.54 11.21 -5.87
N LEU A 116 7.22 12.50 -6.03
CA LEU A 116 7.31 13.56 -5.02
C LEU A 116 5.95 14.19 -4.70
N SER A 117 4.85 13.49 -5.01
CA SER A 117 3.48 14.01 -4.83
C SER A 117 3.20 14.37 -3.37
N ASN A 118 3.80 13.65 -2.43
CA ASN A 118 3.67 13.92 -1.00
C ASN A 118 4.28 15.26 -0.58
N PHE A 119 5.41 15.66 -1.17
CA PHE A 119 6.06 16.96 -0.93
C PHE A 119 5.32 18.09 -1.62
N TRP A 120 4.80 17.85 -2.83
CA TRP A 120 3.93 18.84 -3.48
C TRP A 120 2.73 19.19 -2.62
N ILE A 121 2.09 18.18 -2.02
CA ILE A 121 0.93 18.39 -1.16
C ILE A 121 1.35 19.02 0.18
N ALA A 122 2.43 18.54 0.80
CA ALA A 122 2.86 18.98 2.13
C ALA A 122 3.48 20.37 2.13
N ASP A 123 4.42 20.63 1.22
CA ASP A 123 5.35 21.76 1.30
C ASP A 123 5.10 22.84 0.24
N VAL A 124 4.32 22.53 -0.81
CA VAL A 124 3.99 23.49 -1.87
C VAL A 124 2.53 23.95 -1.78
N LEU A 125 1.59 23.01 -1.71
CA LEU A 125 0.16 23.33 -1.69
C LEU A 125 -0.38 23.59 -0.28
N HIS A 126 0.08 22.84 0.72
CA HIS A 126 -0.51 22.80 2.07
C HIS A 126 -2.01 22.46 2.10
N HIS A 127 -2.56 21.89 1.02
CA HIS A 127 -3.94 21.41 0.94
C HIS A 127 -4.05 20.20 0.00
N TRP A 128 -5.17 19.49 0.07
CA TRP A 128 -5.43 18.35 -0.81
C TRP A 128 -5.85 18.83 -2.22
N PRO A 129 -5.16 18.44 -3.30
CA PRO A 129 -5.50 18.84 -4.67
C PRO A 129 -6.68 18.05 -5.28
N GLY A 130 -7.38 17.24 -4.48
CA GLY A 130 -8.51 16.44 -4.93
C GLY A 130 -8.11 15.22 -5.77
N ARG A 131 -8.39 15.23 -7.07
CA ARG A 131 -8.43 14.01 -7.93
C ARG A 131 -7.14 13.19 -8.00
N TYR A 132 -6.00 13.80 -7.68
CA TYR A 132 -4.67 13.19 -7.78
C TYR A 132 -3.97 13.07 -6.42
N SER A 133 -4.68 13.41 -5.34
CA SER A 133 -4.11 13.40 -4.00
C SER A 133 -3.54 12.02 -3.66
N HIS A 134 -4.27 10.95 -3.98
CA HIS A 134 -3.91 9.56 -3.64
C HIS A 134 -2.52 9.12 -4.12
N LEU A 135 -1.92 9.78 -5.11
CA LEU A 135 -0.56 9.51 -5.59
C LEU A 135 0.54 9.80 -4.54
N TRP A 136 0.23 10.54 -3.48
CA TRP A 136 1.14 10.77 -2.34
C TRP A 136 1.59 9.46 -1.70
N SER A 137 0.69 8.50 -1.53
CA SER A 137 1.00 7.24 -0.84
C SER A 137 1.90 6.34 -1.68
N LEU A 138 1.72 6.36 -3.01
CA LEU A 138 2.60 5.69 -3.98
C LEU A 138 4.00 6.31 -3.99
N SER A 139 4.07 7.64 -3.82
CA SER A 139 5.34 8.37 -3.68
C SER A 139 6.11 7.90 -2.44
N ILE A 140 5.43 7.81 -1.29
CA ILE A 140 6.02 7.30 -0.05
C ILE A 140 6.50 5.86 -0.20
N GLU A 141 5.70 5.01 -0.85
CA GLU A 141 6.06 3.61 -1.07
C GLU A 141 7.31 3.47 -1.95
N GLU A 142 7.40 4.19 -3.07
CA GLU A 142 8.59 4.16 -3.94
C GLU A 142 9.83 4.76 -3.25
N GLN A 143 9.68 5.87 -2.52
CA GLN A 143 10.76 6.46 -1.73
C GLN A 143 11.28 5.47 -0.68
N PHE A 144 10.38 4.75 -0.01
CA PHE A 144 10.77 3.68 0.91
C PHE A 144 11.57 2.61 0.19
N TYR A 145 11.17 2.20 -1.02
CA TYR A 145 11.88 1.17 -1.77
C TYR A 145 13.30 1.60 -2.14
N LEU A 146 13.44 2.84 -2.62
CA LEU A 146 14.72 3.41 -3.05
C LEU A 146 15.72 3.52 -1.91
N VAL A 147 15.27 3.82 -0.70
CA VAL A 147 16.14 3.91 0.49
C VAL A 147 16.37 2.54 1.12
N PHE A 148 15.30 1.76 1.29
CA PHE A 148 15.31 0.58 2.13
C PHE A 148 15.94 -0.64 1.46
N ALA A 149 15.79 -0.79 0.14
CA ALA A 149 16.40 -1.88 -0.62
C ALA A 149 17.94 -1.87 -0.57
N PRO A 150 18.65 -0.78 -0.93
CA PRO A 150 20.10 -0.75 -0.81
C PRO A 150 20.55 -0.85 0.66
N LEU A 151 19.84 -0.21 1.60
CA LEU A 151 20.17 -0.28 3.03
C LEU A 151 20.17 -1.72 3.56
N LEU A 152 19.08 -2.46 3.36
CA LEU A 152 19.00 -3.85 3.83
C LEU A 152 19.94 -4.79 3.07
N LEU A 153 20.14 -4.58 1.77
CA LEU A 153 21.08 -5.41 1.02
C LEU A 153 22.55 -5.12 1.37
N ALA A 154 22.87 -3.96 1.96
CA ALA A 154 24.22 -3.59 2.38
C ALA A 154 24.62 -4.17 3.75
N VAL A 155 23.66 -4.45 4.64
CA VAL A 155 23.91 -5.05 5.96
C VAL A 155 23.55 -6.53 6.04
N ARG A 156 24.17 -7.28 6.96
CA ARG A 156 23.82 -8.71 7.17
C ARG A 156 22.36 -8.86 7.60
N ALA A 157 21.73 -9.99 7.23
CA ALA A 157 20.32 -10.25 7.50
C ALA A 157 19.92 -10.12 8.99
N LYS A 158 20.86 -10.35 9.92
CA LYS A 158 20.63 -10.19 11.37
C LYS A 158 20.30 -8.75 11.81
N TRP A 159 20.73 -7.76 11.03
CA TRP A 159 20.53 -6.32 11.31
C TRP A 159 19.20 -5.77 10.78
N HIS A 160 18.45 -6.54 9.99
CA HIS A 160 17.23 -6.03 9.36
C HIS A 160 16.17 -5.65 10.40
N VAL A 161 15.95 -6.48 11.43
CA VAL A 161 15.01 -6.18 12.51
C VAL A 161 15.46 -4.97 13.33
N PRO A 162 16.72 -4.88 13.81
CA PRO A 162 17.23 -3.65 14.44
C PRO A 162 17.04 -2.38 13.61
N ILE A 163 17.29 -2.43 12.29
CA ILE A 163 17.07 -1.28 11.40
C ILE A 163 15.59 -0.91 11.34
N CYS A 164 14.70 -1.90 11.21
CA CYS A 164 13.26 -1.63 11.24
C CYS A 164 12.85 -1.00 12.58
N CYS A 165 13.36 -1.50 13.71
CA CYS A 165 13.10 -0.89 15.02
C CYS A 165 13.61 0.55 15.10
N ALA A 166 14.80 0.83 14.57
CA ALA A 166 15.35 2.18 14.53
C ALA A 166 14.48 3.14 13.69
N LEU A 167 13.99 2.69 12.54
CA LEU A 167 13.02 3.46 11.73
C LEU A 167 11.69 3.66 12.45
N CYS A 168 11.21 2.66 13.21
CA CYS A 168 10.04 2.83 14.04
C CYS A 168 10.24 3.92 15.09
N MET A 169 11.36 3.89 15.82
CA MET A 169 11.69 4.90 16.82
C MET A 169 11.86 6.29 16.20
N MET A 170 12.47 6.37 15.01
CA MET A 170 12.63 7.62 14.28
C MET A 170 11.28 8.21 13.85
N GLY A 171 10.34 7.39 13.37
CA GLY A 171 9.00 7.86 13.02
C GLY A 171 8.18 8.29 14.24
N ILE A 172 8.30 7.58 15.36
CA ILE A 172 7.67 7.97 16.63
C ILE A 172 8.23 9.32 17.10
N ALA A 173 9.55 9.50 17.08
CA ALA A 173 10.19 10.77 17.41
C ALA A 173 9.75 11.89 16.46
N ALA A 174 9.61 11.61 15.16
CA ALA A 174 9.14 12.56 14.17
C ALA A 174 7.68 12.97 14.40
N LEU A 175 6.79 12.05 14.78
CA LEU A 175 5.39 12.34 15.15
C LEU A 175 5.32 13.27 16.37
N ILE A 176 6.09 12.96 17.42
CA ILE A 176 6.16 13.79 18.63
C ILE A 176 6.68 15.18 18.27
N GLY A 177 7.81 15.25 17.56
CA GLY A 177 8.47 16.50 17.18
C GLY A 177 7.57 17.39 16.32
N MET A 178 6.98 16.84 15.25
CA MET A 178 6.10 17.60 14.36
C MET A 178 4.83 18.07 15.06
N LYS A 179 4.22 17.23 15.91
CA LYS A 179 3.05 17.67 16.67
C LYS A 179 3.40 18.72 17.73
N ALA A 180 4.58 18.63 18.35
CA ALA A 180 5.06 19.60 19.35
C ALA A 180 5.33 20.98 18.75
N VAL A 181 5.77 21.05 17.49
CA VAL A 181 5.94 22.32 16.76
C VAL A 181 4.68 22.76 16.02
N HIS A 182 3.53 22.12 16.28
CA HIS A 182 2.25 22.41 15.62
C HIS A 182 2.32 22.37 14.08
N ALA A 183 3.09 21.43 13.52
CA ALA A 183 3.15 21.25 12.08
C ALA A 183 1.74 20.97 11.51
N PRO A 184 1.42 21.47 10.31
CA PRO A 184 0.12 21.25 9.70
C PRO A 184 -0.22 19.75 9.60
N ALA A 185 -1.48 19.39 9.86
CA ALA A 185 -1.91 17.99 9.85
C ALA A 185 -1.60 17.29 8.52
N ILE A 186 -1.73 18.01 7.40
CA ILE A 186 -1.41 17.49 6.07
C ILE A 186 0.07 17.12 5.92
N VAL A 187 0.97 17.92 6.50
CA VAL A 187 2.42 17.65 6.51
C VAL A 187 2.69 16.39 7.32
N ILE A 188 2.15 16.30 8.55
CA ILE A 188 2.31 15.12 9.40
C ILE A 188 1.78 13.87 8.68
N TYR A 189 0.67 13.99 7.96
CA TYR A 189 0.00 12.90 7.27
C TYR A 189 0.81 12.35 6.08
N THR A 190 1.43 13.22 5.28
CA THR A 190 2.13 12.82 4.05
C THR A 190 3.66 12.74 4.18
N HIS A 191 4.23 13.02 5.35
CA HIS A 191 5.69 13.02 5.51
C HIS A 191 6.28 11.58 5.44
N PRO A 192 7.46 11.38 4.82
CA PRO A 192 8.12 10.07 4.77
C PRO A 192 8.36 9.46 6.16
N LEU A 193 8.91 10.22 7.10
CA LEU A 193 9.23 9.70 8.44
C LEU A 193 8.00 9.20 9.23
N THR A 194 6.82 9.82 9.03
CA THR A 194 5.56 9.45 9.71
C THR A 194 4.83 8.30 9.05
N ASN A 195 5.33 7.81 7.90
CA ASN A 195 4.78 6.67 7.20
C ASN A 195 5.77 5.49 7.10
N PHE A 196 7.07 5.76 6.99
CA PHE A 196 8.12 4.74 6.91
C PHE A 196 8.16 3.84 8.13
N TRP A 197 7.82 4.35 9.32
CA TRP A 197 7.74 3.52 10.52
C TRP A 197 6.70 2.39 10.39
N LEU A 198 5.58 2.61 9.69
CA LEU A 198 4.56 1.58 9.50
C LEU A 198 5.02 0.52 8.50
N LEU A 199 5.70 0.92 7.43
CA LEU A 199 6.38 0.01 6.50
C LEU A 199 7.45 -0.82 7.24
N ALA A 200 8.26 -0.19 8.08
CA ALA A 200 9.25 -0.86 8.92
C ALA A 200 8.61 -1.83 9.93
N LEU A 201 7.49 -1.45 10.53
CA LEU A 201 6.70 -2.30 11.42
C LEU A 201 6.17 -3.55 10.68
N GLY A 202 5.76 -3.39 9.42
CA GLY A 202 5.54 -4.47 8.46
C GLY A 202 6.68 -5.48 8.42
N GLY A 203 7.91 -4.98 8.25
CA GLY A 203 9.13 -5.77 8.22
C GLY A 203 9.42 -6.53 9.52
N ILE A 204 9.18 -5.90 10.67
CA ILE A 204 9.28 -6.54 11.98
C ILE A 204 8.28 -7.70 12.07
N GLY A 205 7.01 -7.47 11.72
CA GLY A 205 5.98 -8.51 11.77
C GLY A 205 6.30 -9.73 10.91
N GLY A 206 6.84 -9.52 9.70
CA GLY A 206 7.31 -10.60 8.83
C GLY A 206 8.48 -11.39 9.44
N ALA A 207 9.46 -10.70 10.00
CA ALA A 207 10.59 -11.35 10.67
C ALA A 207 10.16 -12.15 11.91
N LEU A 208 9.23 -11.63 12.72
CA LEU A 208 8.71 -12.30 13.91
C LEU A 208 7.93 -13.57 13.55
N LEU A 209 7.08 -13.50 12.52
CA LEU A 209 6.33 -14.68 12.05
C LEU A 209 7.24 -15.81 11.56
N ARG A 210 8.43 -15.48 11.04
CA ARG A 210 9.43 -16.48 10.64
C ARG A 210 10.19 -17.09 11.82
N ARG A 211 10.33 -16.37 12.94
CA ARG A 211 11.20 -16.76 14.06
C ARG A 211 10.61 -17.80 15.02
N GLY A 212 9.31 -18.09 15.00
CA GLY A 212 8.83 -19.25 15.78
C GLY A 212 7.34 -19.43 15.93
N ALA A 213 6.98 -20.66 16.33
CA ALA A 213 5.61 -21.06 16.61
C ALA A 213 4.97 -20.29 17.79
N ALA A 214 5.78 -19.83 18.77
CA ALA A 214 5.30 -19.09 19.94
C ALA A 214 4.59 -17.77 19.58
N PHE A 215 5.19 -16.95 18.72
CA PHE A 215 4.54 -15.73 18.22
C PHE A 215 3.27 -16.05 17.43
N ARG A 216 3.33 -17.10 16.60
CA ARG A 216 2.12 -17.62 15.92
C ARG A 216 1.04 -17.99 16.93
N ARG A 217 1.37 -18.51 18.13
CA ARG A 217 0.43 -18.86 19.23
C ARG A 217 -0.30 -17.65 19.82
N CYS A 218 0.37 -16.53 19.97
CA CYS A 218 -0.22 -15.31 20.55
C CYS A 218 -1.22 -14.62 19.61
N VAL A 219 -1.11 -14.82 18.29
CA VAL A 219 -1.99 -14.20 17.28
C VAL A 219 -3.08 -15.14 16.74
N LYS A 220 -3.29 -16.30 17.40
CA LYS A 220 -4.11 -17.44 16.91
C LYS A 220 -5.62 -17.26 16.90
N PRO A 221 -6.26 -16.82 18.00
CA PRO A 221 -7.68 -17.10 18.11
C PRO A 221 -8.47 -16.13 17.23
N LEU A 222 -9.46 -16.65 16.51
CA LEU A 222 -10.45 -15.82 15.79
C LEU A 222 -10.99 -14.66 16.65
N PRO A 223 -11.24 -14.84 17.97
CA PRO A 223 -11.51 -13.73 18.89
C PRO A 223 -10.49 -12.59 18.88
N VAL A 224 -9.19 -12.88 18.81
CA VAL A 224 -8.14 -11.84 18.72
C VAL A 224 -8.22 -11.13 17.37
N ALA A 225 -8.42 -11.86 16.27
CA ALA A 225 -8.59 -11.22 14.98
C ALA A 225 -9.83 -10.31 14.95
N LEU A 226 -10.96 -10.76 15.50
CA LEU A 226 -12.18 -9.96 15.61
C LEU A 226 -11.99 -8.75 16.53
N ALA A 227 -11.35 -8.92 17.69
CA ALA A 227 -11.02 -7.83 18.59
C ALA A 227 -10.11 -6.79 17.91
N LEU A 228 -9.15 -7.24 17.09
CA LEU A 228 -8.30 -6.36 16.30
C LEU A 228 -9.09 -5.63 15.21
N VAL A 229 -10.01 -6.30 14.50
CA VAL A 229 -10.90 -5.63 13.54
C VAL A 229 -11.73 -4.56 14.23
N ILE A 230 -12.32 -4.87 15.40
CA ILE A 230 -13.11 -3.92 16.19
C ILE A 230 -12.24 -2.75 16.65
N CYS A 231 -11.06 -3.03 17.21
CA CYS A 231 -10.12 -2.00 17.66
C CYS A 231 -9.70 -1.06 16.51
N VAL A 232 -9.33 -1.63 15.37
CA VAL A 232 -8.98 -0.87 14.16
C VAL A 232 -10.17 -0.05 13.68
N ALA A 233 -11.39 -0.60 13.66
CA ALA A 233 -12.59 0.12 13.27
C ALA A 233 -12.92 1.28 14.23
N MET A 234 -12.80 1.06 15.55
CA MET A 234 -13.01 2.11 16.55
C MET A 234 -11.98 3.22 16.39
N LEU A 235 -10.68 2.89 16.28
CA LEU A 235 -9.61 3.88 16.08
C LEU A 235 -9.82 4.67 14.79
N CYS A 236 -10.22 4.00 13.71
CA CYS A 236 -10.57 4.66 12.45
C CYS A 236 -11.75 5.64 12.60
N SER A 237 -12.78 5.29 13.38
CA SER A 237 -13.94 6.17 13.57
C SER A 237 -13.63 7.43 14.37
N VAL A 238 -12.63 7.39 15.27
CA VAL A 238 -12.22 8.54 16.08
C VAL A 238 -11.03 9.30 15.51
N GLU A 239 -10.37 8.74 14.49
CA GLU A 239 -9.21 9.34 13.81
C GLU A 239 -9.41 10.80 13.40
N PRO A 240 -10.56 11.23 12.84
CA PRO A 240 -10.75 12.63 12.44
C PRO A 240 -10.64 13.61 13.61
N ALA A 241 -10.97 13.17 14.83
CA ALA A 241 -10.84 13.98 16.03
C ALA A 241 -9.39 14.09 16.54
N TRP A 242 -8.45 13.31 16.00
CA TRP A 242 -7.06 13.32 16.48
C TRP A 242 -6.32 14.61 16.16
N GLU A 243 -6.74 15.32 15.12
CA GLU A 243 -6.18 16.63 14.78
C GLU A 243 -6.30 17.60 15.96
N ALA A 244 -7.44 17.58 16.66
CA ALA A 244 -7.72 18.42 17.84
C ALA A 244 -6.93 18.03 19.10
N ILE A 245 -6.21 16.90 19.10
CA ILE A 245 -5.43 16.47 20.25
C ILE A 245 -4.18 17.35 20.36
N ALA A 246 -4.17 18.28 21.32
CA ALA A 246 -3.03 19.19 21.51
C ALA A 246 -1.77 18.47 22.01
N SER A 247 -1.91 17.43 22.84
CA SER A 247 -0.78 16.73 23.44
C SER A 247 -0.01 15.86 22.41
N PRO A 248 1.27 16.15 22.13
CA PRO A 248 2.07 15.36 21.17
C PRO A 248 2.19 13.88 21.54
N LEU A 249 2.32 13.60 22.84
CA LEU A 249 2.42 12.23 23.35
C LEU A 249 1.12 11.44 23.17
N ARG A 250 -0.03 12.04 23.50
CA ARG A 250 -1.33 11.37 23.33
C ARG A 250 -1.66 11.12 21.86
N PHE A 251 -1.42 12.12 21.00
CA PHE A 251 -1.57 11.98 19.55
C PHE A 251 -0.71 10.83 19.03
N THR A 252 0.57 10.82 19.38
CA THR A 252 1.51 9.77 18.94
C THR A 252 1.12 8.39 19.48
N ALA A 253 0.68 8.29 20.73
CA ALA A 253 0.26 7.03 21.32
C ALA A 253 -0.93 6.40 20.58
N LEU A 254 -1.94 7.18 20.21
CA LEU A 254 -3.07 6.71 19.41
C LEU A 254 -2.64 6.30 18.00
N TYR A 255 -1.77 7.10 17.37
CA TYR A 255 -1.24 6.82 16.03
C TYR A 255 -0.44 5.52 15.98
N VAL A 256 0.42 5.30 16.99
CA VAL A 256 1.20 4.07 17.17
C VAL A 256 0.29 2.88 17.47
N LEU A 257 -0.68 3.03 18.37
CA LEU A 257 -1.65 1.99 18.69
C LEU A 257 -2.42 1.55 17.45
N TYR A 258 -2.80 2.49 16.59
CA TYR A 258 -3.51 2.22 15.36
C TYR A 258 -2.67 1.43 14.35
N GLY A 259 -1.45 1.89 14.06
CA GLY A 259 -0.54 1.17 13.17
C GLY A 259 -0.14 -0.21 13.73
N ALA A 260 0.07 -0.33 15.04
CA ALA A 260 0.34 -1.59 15.70
C ALA A 260 -0.85 -2.56 15.63
N SER A 261 -2.08 -2.07 15.78
CA SER A 261 -3.30 -2.89 15.66
C SER A 261 -3.51 -3.38 14.23
N ILE A 262 -3.26 -2.53 13.22
CA ILE A 262 -3.26 -2.95 11.81
C ILE A 262 -2.19 -4.01 11.57
N MET A 263 -0.97 -3.82 12.09
CA MET A 263 0.08 -4.80 11.90
C MET A 263 -0.24 -6.13 12.60
N ALA A 264 -0.79 -6.09 13.81
CA ALA A 264 -1.24 -7.28 14.51
C ALA A 264 -2.29 -8.05 13.71
N LEU A 265 -3.23 -7.34 13.06
CA LEU A 265 -4.22 -7.94 12.16
C LEU A 265 -3.56 -8.59 10.94
N VAL A 266 -2.63 -7.90 10.28
CA VAL A 266 -1.85 -8.45 9.16
C VAL A 266 -1.09 -9.71 9.57
N CYS A 267 -0.43 -9.70 10.74
CA CYS A 267 0.27 -10.86 11.28
C CYS A 267 -0.68 -12.03 11.61
N SER A 268 -1.87 -11.74 12.16
CA SER A 268 -2.88 -12.77 12.44
C SER A 268 -3.34 -13.45 11.14
N ILE A 269 -3.58 -12.68 10.07
CA ILE A 269 -3.92 -13.22 8.75
C ILE A 269 -2.75 -14.03 8.16
N ALA A 270 -1.55 -13.46 8.17
CA ALA A 270 -0.34 -14.09 7.64
C ALA A 270 0.03 -15.40 8.37
N SER A 271 -0.36 -15.56 9.63
CA SER A 271 -0.10 -16.77 10.40
C SER A 271 -0.77 -18.02 9.82
N GLY A 272 -1.86 -17.86 9.05
CA GLY A 272 -2.59 -18.97 8.45
C GLY A 272 -3.52 -19.73 9.41
N GLU A 273 -3.59 -19.33 10.69
CA GLU A 273 -4.22 -20.12 11.75
C GLU A 273 -5.75 -19.92 11.83
N SER A 274 -6.27 -18.75 11.41
CA SER A 274 -7.72 -18.47 11.42
C SER A 274 -8.40 -18.89 10.12
N ALA A 275 -8.83 -20.16 10.04
CA ALA A 275 -9.43 -20.73 8.84
C ALA A 275 -10.69 -19.98 8.36
N ALA A 276 -11.53 -19.50 9.29
CA ALA A 276 -12.74 -18.74 8.96
C ALA A 276 -12.42 -17.39 8.31
N LEU A 277 -11.49 -16.62 8.89
CA LEU A 277 -11.08 -15.33 8.35
C LEU A 277 -10.40 -15.51 6.98
N ILE A 278 -9.53 -16.49 6.85
CA ILE A 278 -8.86 -16.81 5.58
C ILE A 278 -9.88 -17.20 4.53
N ARG A 279 -10.90 -17.99 4.86
CA ARG A 279 -11.97 -18.37 3.92
C ARG A 279 -12.72 -17.15 3.39
N VAL A 280 -13.03 -16.18 4.24
CA VAL A 280 -13.66 -14.91 3.83
C VAL A 280 -12.72 -14.12 2.93
N LEU A 281 -11.46 -13.96 3.31
CA LEU A 281 -10.46 -13.23 2.52
C LEU A 281 -10.10 -13.92 1.19
N GLU A 282 -10.23 -15.24 1.12
CA GLU A 282 -10.02 -16.04 -0.09
C GLU A 282 -11.28 -16.21 -0.93
N TRP A 283 -12.40 -15.57 -0.56
CA TRP A 283 -13.60 -15.55 -1.40
C TRP A 283 -13.25 -15.04 -2.80
N ALA A 284 -13.61 -15.81 -3.83
CA ALA A 284 -13.06 -15.64 -5.17
C ALA A 284 -13.21 -14.21 -5.76
N PRO A 285 -14.37 -13.53 -5.63
CA PRO A 285 -14.52 -12.15 -6.06
C PRO A 285 -13.60 -11.18 -5.32
N LEU A 286 -13.48 -11.32 -4.00
CA LEU A 286 -12.63 -10.48 -3.17
C LEU A 286 -11.15 -10.70 -3.52
N ALA A 287 -10.71 -11.95 -3.60
CA ALA A 287 -9.34 -12.27 -4.02
C ALA A 287 -9.05 -11.82 -5.46
N ALA A 288 -10.05 -11.82 -6.37
CA ALA A 288 -9.91 -11.32 -7.73
C ALA A 288 -9.70 -9.81 -7.76
N LEU A 289 -10.47 -9.05 -6.98
CA LEU A 289 -10.26 -7.61 -6.79
C LEU A 289 -8.87 -7.33 -6.19
N GLY A 290 -8.44 -8.17 -5.25
CA GLY A 290 -7.12 -8.10 -4.63
C GLY A 290 -5.96 -8.16 -5.61
N ARG A 291 -6.05 -9.05 -6.62
CA ARG A 291 -5.03 -9.19 -7.67
C ARG A 291 -4.87 -7.93 -8.52
N ILE A 292 -5.98 -7.26 -8.82
CA ILE A 292 -6.01 -6.02 -9.63
C ILE A 292 -6.05 -4.75 -8.75
N SER A 293 -5.87 -4.88 -7.44
CA SER A 293 -5.99 -3.78 -6.47
C SER A 293 -5.10 -2.59 -6.78
N TYR A 294 -3.93 -2.83 -7.38
CA TYR A 294 -3.01 -1.76 -7.78
C TYR A 294 -3.59 -0.89 -8.89
N GLY A 295 -4.02 -1.49 -10.01
CA GLY A 295 -4.71 -0.76 -11.08
C GLY A 295 -6.00 -0.09 -10.58
N PHE A 296 -6.79 -0.78 -9.75
CA PHE A 296 -8.00 -0.18 -9.17
C PHE A 296 -7.67 1.05 -8.31
N TYR A 297 -6.68 0.95 -7.41
CA TYR A 297 -6.20 2.06 -6.60
C TYR A 297 -5.67 3.19 -7.49
N LEU A 298 -5.06 2.88 -8.61
CA LEU A 298 -4.53 3.91 -9.50
C LEU A 298 -5.67 4.68 -10.18
N TYR A 299 -6.62 3.98 -10.80
CA TYR A 299 -7.68 4.58 -11.62
C TYR A 299 -8.79 5.26 -10.81
N HIS A 300 -9.10 4.82 -9.57
CA HIS A 300 -10.27 5.34 -8.86
C HIS A 300 -10.24 6.85 -8.62
N GLY A 301 -9.07 7.43 -8.32
CA GLY A 301 -8.94 8.87 -8.09
C GLY A 301 -9.26 9.70 -9.34
N PHE A 302 -8.95 9.15 -10.52
CA PHE A 302 -9.12 9.80 -11.82
C PHE A 302 -10.56 9.75 -12.34
N ILE A 303 -11.35 8.76 -11.93
CA ILE A 303 -12.77 8.71 -12.26
C ILE A 303 -13.48 9.89 -11.59
N PRO A 304 -14.19 10.77 -12.32
CA PRO A 304 -14.89 11.90 -11.70
C PRO A 304 -15.94 11.43 -10.68
N ASN A 305 -16.09 12.16 -9.57
CA ASN A 305 -17.28 12.01 -8.74
C ASN A 305 -18.41 12.82 -9.39
N PHE A 306 -19.39 12.14 -9.97
CA PHE A 306 -20.42 12.77 -10.80
C PHE A 306 -21.25 13.80 -10.03
N THR A 307 -21.50 13.58 -8.73
CA THR A 307 -22.25 14.53 -7.88
C THR A 307 -21.47 15.80 -7.56
N LYS A 308 -20.15 15.82 -7.74
CA LYS A 308 -19.33 17.05 -7.61
C LYS A 308 -19.26 17.86 -8.91
N SER A 309 -19.97 17.45 -9.96
CA SER A 309 -20.01 18.18 -11.23
C SER A 309 -20.94 19.39 -11.12
N ASN A 310 -20.50 20.56 -11.62
CA ASN A 310 -21.33 21.77 -11.69
C ASN A 310 -22.67 21.53 -12.40
N ARG A 311 -22.72 20.62 -13.38
CA ARG A 311 -23.96 20.26 -14.08
C ARG A 311 -24.96 19.56 -13.17
N ILE A 312 -24.50 18.60 -12.36
CA ILE A 312 -25.36 17.86 -11.44
C ILE A 312 -25.77 18.76 -10.27
N ILE A 313 -24.85 19.58 -9.76
CA ILE A 313 -25.15 20.58 -8.73
C ILE A 313 -26.23 21.55 -9.25
N ALA A 314 -26.10 22.06 -10.48
CA ALA A 314 -27.09 22.95 -11.08
C ALA A 314 -28.45 22.27 -11.32
N MET A 315 -28.46 20.97 -11.65
CA MET A 315 -29.69 20.20 -11.88
C MET A 315 -30.54 20.06 -10.61
N PHE A 316 -29.92 19.86 -9.45
CA PHE A 316 -30.64 19.72 -8.17
C PHE A 316 -30.79 21.04 -7.41
N GLY A 317 -30.00 22.06 -7.76
CA GLY A 317 -30.12 23.41 -7.21
C GLY A 317 -30.05 23.46 -5.68
N ALA A 318 -30.82 24.37 -5.07
CA ALA A 318 -30.83 24.60 -3.63
C ALA A 318 -31.40 23.43 -2.80
N SER A 319 -32.09 22.47 -3.43
CA SER A 319 -32.65 21.29 -2.76
C SER A 319 -31.58 20.31 -2.28
N GLY A 320 -30.32 20.51 -2.71
CA GLY A 320 -29.22 19.59 -2.43
C GLY A 320 -29.32 18.30 -3.24
N ILE A 321 -28.20 17.60 -3.35
CA ILE A 321 -28.14 16.35 -4.10
C ILE A 321 -28.69 15.22 -3.21
N PRO A 322 -29.71 14.47 -3.66
CA PRO A 322 -30.29 13.40 -2.85
C PRO A 322 -29.33 12.22 -2.68
N TRP A 323 -29.47 11.48 -1.57
CA TRP A 323 -28.59 10.36 -1.22
C TRP A 323 -28.50 9.28 -2.31
N TRP A 324 -29.59 9.03 -3.03
CA TRP A 324 -29.62 8.04 -4.12
C TRP A 324 -28.74 8.46 -5.30
N ALA A 325 -28.58 9.76 -5.56
CA ALA A 325 -27.71 10.26 -6.62
C ALA A 325 -26.22 10.09 -6.24
N HIS A 326 -25.89 10.26 -4.95
CA HIS A 326 -24.56 9.91 -4.42
C HIS A 326 -24.29 8.41 -4.54
N ALA A 327 -25.26 7.55 -4.17
CA ALA A 327 -25.15 6.12 -4.32
C ALA A 327 -24.95 5.69 -5.78
N LEU A 328 -25.72 6.27 -6.71
CA LEU A 328 -25.59 5.99 -8.14
C LEU A 328 -24.23 6.44 -8.69
N SER A 329 -23.74 7.62 -8.30
CA SER A 329 -22.40 8.12 -8.66
C SER A 329 -21.29 7.18 -8.16
N ALA A 330 -21.40 6.68 -6.92
CA ALA A 330 -20.45 5.75 -6.35
C ALA A 330 -20.46 4.40 -7.09
N ILE A 331 -21.65 3.86 -7.41
CA ILE A 331 -21.79 2.61 -8.17
C ILE A 331 -21.21 2.78 -9.58
N ALA A 332 -21.55 3.85 -10.28
CA ALA A 332 -21.01 4.14 -11.61
C ALA A 332 -19.48 4.26 -11.58
N SER A 333 -18.95 4.99 -10.59
CA SER A 333 -17.51 5.14 -10.40
C SER A 333 -16.82 3.80 -10.12
N PHE A 334 -17.46 2.93 -9.33
CA PHE A 334 -16.96 1.61 -9.00
C PHE A 334 -16.89 0.72 -10.24
N VAL A 335 -17.97 0.66 -11.02
CA VAL A 335 -18.04 -0.14 -12.25
C VAL A 335 -17.01 0.33 -13.28
N LEU A 336 -16.88 1.65 -13.47
CA LEU A 336 -15.86 2.22 -14.37
C LEU A 336 -14.45 1.87 -13.92
N THR A 337 -14.13 2.09 -12.63
CA THR A 337 -12.82 1.78 -12.06
C THR A 337 -12.50 0.29 -12.18
N LEU A 338 -13.46 -0.58 -11.84
CA LEU A 338 -13.31 -2.03 -11.92
C LEU A 338 -13.07 -2.49 -13.35
N THR A 339 -13.80 -1.92 -14.31
CA THR A 339 -13.67 -2.23 -15.74
C THR A 339 -12.29 -1.81 -16.24
N LEU A 340 -11.87 -0.57 -15.99
CA LEU A 340 -10.54 -0.10 -16.37
C LEU A 340 -9.42 -0.93 -15.73
N ALA A 341 -9.53 -1.24 -14.44
CA ALA A 341 -8.55 -2.08 -13.75
C ALA A 341 -8.47 -3.49 -14.34
N LYS A 342 -9.61 -4.10 -14.71
CA LYS A 342 -9.64 -5.42 -15.37
C LYS A 342 -9.02 -5.37 -16.77
N LEU A 343 -9.34 -4.35 -17.56
CA LEU A 343 -8.79 -4.17 -18.90
C LEU A 343 -7.27 -3.92 -18.83
N SER A 344 -6.83 -3.00 -17.97
CA SER A 344 -5.41 -2.75 -17.68
C SER A 344 -4.69 -4.03 -17.29
N TRP A 345 -5.26 -4.79 -16.36
CA TRP A 345 -4.67 -6.04 -15.91
C TRP A 345 -4.48 -7.02 -17.08
N ARG A 346 -5.53 -7.22 -17.88
CA ARG A 346 -5.52 -8.21 -18.95
C ARG A 346 -4.59 -7.84 -20.11
N PHE A 347 -4.56 -6.58 -20.50
CA PHE A 347 -3.88 -6.13 -21.72
C PHE A 347 -2.48 -5.56 -21.47
N ILE A 348 -2.17 -5.13 -20.24
CA ILE A 348 -0.91 -4.43 -19.93
C ILE A 348 -0.15 -5.15 -18.82
N GLU A 349 -0.73 -5.25 -17.63
CA GLU A 349 -0.01 -5.73 -16.45
C GLU A 349 0.35 -7.21 -16.56
N GLU A 350 -0.63 -8.08 -16.87
CA GLU A 350 -0.43 -9.53 -16.98
C GLU A 350 0.60 -9.89 -18.08
N PRO A 351 0.52 -9.36 -19.31
CA PRO A 351 1.54 -9.62 -20.34
C PRO A 351 2.96 -9.22 -19.93
N ILE A 352 3.14 -8.02 -19.35
CA ILE A 352 4.45 -7.54 -18.89
C ILE A 352 5.00 -8.44 -17.78
N LEU A 353 4.15 -8.82 -16.82
CA LEU A 353 4.52 -9.71 -15.72
C LEU A 353 4.80 -11.15 -16.16
N ARG A 354 4.23 -11.62 -17.28
CA ARG A 354 4.57 -12.93 -17.87
C ARG A 354 5.95 -12.94 -18.50
N LEU A 355 6.36 -11.86 -19.17
CA LEU A 355 7.70 -11.73 -19.77
C LEU A 355 8.83 -11.78 -18.72
N LYS A 356 8.55 -11.27 -17.51
CA LYS A 356 9.46 -11.31 -16.34
C LYS A 356 9.91 -12.72 -15.97
N ASN A 357 9.03 -13.73 -16.04
CA ASN A 357 9.34 -15.09 -15.60
C ASN A 357 10.32 -15.83 -16.52
N ARG A 358 10.58 -15.33 -17.75
CA ARG A 358 11.51 -15.95 -18.70
C ARG A 358 12.96 -15.51 -18.57
N ARG A 359 13.22 -14.28 -18.09
CA ARG A 359 14.59 -13.69 -18.03
C ARG A 359 15.33 -13.89 -16.70
N PHE A 360 14.64 -14.30 -15.63
CA PHE A 360 15.21 -14.37 -14.27
C PHE A 360 14.83 -15.64 -13.49
N THR A 361 14.21 -16.62 -14.12
CA THR A 361 14.23 -18.00 -13.60
C THR A 361 15.69 -18.37 -13.43
N ARG A 362 16.11 -18.54 -12.18
CA ARG A 362 17.40 -19.15 -11.86
C ARG A 362 17.40 -20.44 -12.68
N LYS A 363 18.42 -20.64 -13.52
CA LYS A 363 18.65 -21.89 -14.24
C LYS A 363 18.96 -22.94 -13.18
N THR A 364 17.93 -23.45 -12.51
CA THR A 364 18.03 -24.62 -11.65
C THR A 364 18.19 -25.79 -12.61
N GLU A 365 19.45 -26.23 -12.73
CA GLU A 365 19.88 -27.58 -13.08
C GLU A 365 19.00 -28.34 -14.08
N SER A 366 19.34 -28.20 -15.35
CA SER A 366 19.06 -29.22 -16.36
C SER A 366 20.37 -29.96 -16.66
N SER A 367 20.65 -31.02 -15.89
CA SER A 367 21.15 -32.29 -16.41
C SER A 367 21.10 -33.32 -15.27
N GLU A 368 20.00 -34.07 -15.26
CA GLU A 368 19.89 -35.37 -14.61
C GLU A 368 20.99 -36.32 -15.09
N ALA A 369 21.39 -37.22 -14.19
CA ALA A 369 21.49 -38.67 -14.36
C ALA A 369 22.76 -39.22 -13.71
N SER A 370 22.65 -39.55 -12.42
CA SER A 370 23.49 -40.58 -11.82
C SER A 370 22.98 -41.94 -12.33
N PRO A 371 23.81 -42.75 -13.02
CA PRO A 371 23.42 -44.11 -13.37
C PRO A 371 23.52 -44.99 -12.12
N SER A 372 22.44 -45.69 -11.86
CA SER A 372 22.38 -46.89 -11.03
C SER A 372 23.50 -47.89 -11.34
N ALA A 373 24.28 -48.25 -10.32
CA ALA A 373 25.10 -49.46 -10.18
C ALA A 373 25.64 -49.43 -8.73
N LEU A 374 25.57 -50.42 -7.85
CA LEU A 374 25.37 -51.86 -7.93
C LEU A 374 24.92 -52.38 -6.56
N SER A 375 24.16 -53.47 -6.60
CA SER A 375 23.98 -54.46 -5.54
C SER A 375 25.29 -54.88 -4.86
N ARG A 376 25.32 -54.85 -3.52
CA ARG A 376 25.60 -55.97 -2.61
C ARG A 376 25.48 -55.53 -1.17
#